data_AF-A0A819FDS4-F1
#
_entry.id   AF-A0A819FDS4-F1
#
_cell.length_a   1.000
_cell.length_b   1.000
_cell.length_c   1.000
_cell.angle_alpha   90.00
_cell.angle_beta   90.00
_cell.angle_gamma   90.00
#
_symmetry.space_group_name_H-M   'P 1'
#
loop_
_entity.id
_entity.type
_entity.pdbx_description
1 polymer ?
#
loop_
_entity_poly.entity_id
_entity_poly.type
_entity_poly.pdbx_seq_one_letter_code
_entity_poly.pdbx_strand_id
1 'polypeptide(L)'
;MKWMEGAKQGIVVAGGQGQGNGLTQLSSPQGVVVDQLGTVYVADRWNDRIMRWPKGATQGSVIVGGNGKPLLVMDNFVFKLNKTTNTKKYYRSENPQCTMTLHTDINDVLIGTKGDHSHPPEPE
;
A
#
# COMPACT_ATOMS: atom_id res chain seq x y z
N MET A 1 -13.70 13.03 0.86
CA MET A 1 -13.32 14.40 0.44
C MET A 1 -12.79 15.15 1.63
N LYS A 2 -11.86 16.09 1.43
CA LYS A 2 -11.39 17.03 2.44
C LYS A 2 -12.00 18.41 2.19
N TRP A 3 -12.46 19.05 3.26
CA TRP A 3 -12.95 20.43 3.24
C TRP A 3 -12.02 21.32 4.06
N MET A 4 -11.78 22.53 3.59
CA MET A 4 -11.14 23.58 4.38
C MET A 4 -12.23 24.46 4.99
N GLU A 5 -11.93 25.09 6.12
CA GLU A 5 -12.87 26.02 6.75
C GLU A 5 -13.25 27.15 5.77
N GLY A 6 -14.55 27.40 5.62
CA GLY A 6 -15.09 28.36 4.66
C GLY A 6 -15.02 27.95 3.18
N ALA A 7 -14.55 26.73 2.85
CA ALA A 7 -14.45 26.29 1.46
C ALA A 7 -15.83 26.00 0.84
N LYS A 8 -16.03 26.49 -0.39
CA LYS A 8 -17.23 26.21 -1.19
C LYS A 8 -17.14 24.93 -2.01
N GLN A 9 -15.95 24.33 -2.09
CA GLN A 9 -15.70 23.08 -2.81
C GLN A 9 -14.76 22.18 -2.00
N GLY A 10 -15.02 20.87 -2.05
CA GLY A 10 -14.19 19.86 -1.43
C GLY A 10 -13.09 19.37 -2.38
N ILE A 11 -11.98 18.92 -1.81
CA ILE A 11 -10.89 18.27 -2.54
C ILE A 11 -11.06 16.76 -2.43
N VAL A 12 -11.00 16.05 -3.56
CA VAL A 12 -10.93 14.59 -3.56
C VAL A 12 -9.54 14.16 -3.08
N VAL A 13 -9.51 13.34 -2.04
CA VAL A 13 -8.27 12.88 -1.37
C VAL A 13 -8.05 11.37 -1.48
N ALA A 14 -9.07 10.63 -1.92
CA ALA A 14 -9.04 9.20 -2.16
C ALA A 14 -10.15 8.83 -3.14
N GLY A 15 -9.87 7.91 -4.07
CA GLY A 15 -10.80 7.55 -5.15
C GLY A 15 -11.06 8.71 -6.12
N GLY A 16 -12.32 8.86 -6.55
CA GLY A 16 -12.79 9.99 -7.37
C GLY A 16 -13.01 9.70 -8.85
N GLN A 17 -12.62 8.52 -9.34
CA GLN A 17 -12.80 8.10 -10.74
C GLN A 17 -13.90 7.05 -10.91
N GLY A 18 -14.95 7.14 -10.08
CA GLY A 18 -16.09 6.23 -10.10
C GLY A 18 -15.80 4.86 -9.46
N GLN A 19 -16.74 3.95 -9.66
CA GLN A 19 -16.64 2.58 -9.17
C GLN A 19 -15.66 1.76 -10.03
N GLY A 20 -14.78 0.98 -9.38
CA GLY A 20 -13.85 0.10 -10.08
C GLY A 20 -12.71 -0.40 -9.18
N ASN A 21 -11.74 -1.08 -9.79
CA ASN A 21 -10.59 -1.68 -9.10
C ASN A 21 -9.26 -0.97 -9.41
N GLY A 22 -9.27 0.11 -10.20
CA GLY A 22 -8.09 0.95 -10.45
C GLY A 22 -7.57 1.63 -9.17
N LEU A 23 -6.36 2.18 -9.25
CA LEU A 23 -5.70 2.87 -8.12
C LEU A 23 -6.32 4.24 -7.78
N THR A 24 -7.23 4.74 -8.62
CA THR A 24 -8.01 5.97 -8.43
C THR A 24 -9.51 5.68 -8.25
N GLN A 25 -9.87 4.40 -8.15
CA GLN A 25 -11.25 3.91 -8.05
C GLN A 25 -11.45 3.12 -6.76
N LEU A 26 -12.71 3.04 -6.32
CA LEU A 26 -13.13 2.28 -5.14
C LEU A 26 -14.42 1.55 -5.48
N SER A 27 -14.69 0.42 -4.84
CA SER A 27 -15.90 -0.38 -5.01
C SER A 27 -16.56 -0.64 -3.65
N SER A 28 -17.63 0.11 -3.39
CA SER A 28 -18.41 0.07 -2.14
C SER A 28 -17.50 0.09 -0.88
N PRO A 29 -16.68 1.15 -0.69
CA PRO A 29 -15.83 1.26 0.48
C PRO A 29 -16.67 1.37 1.74
N GLN A 30 -16.25 0.72 2.83
CA GLN A 30 -17.00 0.70 4.10
C GLN A 30 -16.32 1.42 5.27
N GLY A 31 -15.04 1.73 5.14
CA GLY A 31 -14.28 2.38 6.21
C GLY A 31 -13.26 3.36 5.67
N VAL A 32 -13.04 4.44 6.41
CA VAL A 32 -12.00 5.41 6.16
C VAL A 32 -11.37 5.85 7.47
N VAL A 33 -10.03 5.95 7.49
CA VAL A 33 -9.27 6.54 8.61
C VAL A 33 -8.17 7.42 8.05
N VAL A 34 -7.76 8.43 8.80
CA VAL A 34 -6.69 9.36 8.43
C VAL A 34 -5.67 9.36 9.56
N ASP A 35 -4.39 9.20 9.24
CA ASP A 35 -3.31 9.28 10.24
C ASP A 35 -2.92 10.74 10.55
N GLN A 36 -1.95 10.92 11.46
CA GLN A 36 -1.46 12.24 11.85
C GLN A 36 -0.71 12.97 10.73
N LEU A 37 -0.14 12.25 9.76
CA LEU A 37 0.55 12.79 8.59
C LEU A 37 -0.43 13.21 7.48
N GLY A 38 -1.71 12.85 7.61
CA GLY A 38 -2.76 13.15 6.64
C GLY A 38 -2.89 12.08 5.54
N THR A 39 -2.32 10.89 5.74
CA THR A 39 -2.53 9.73 4.87
C THR A 39 -3.93 9.18 5.10
N VAL A 40 -4.67 8.96 4.01
CA VAL A 40 -6.01 8.39 4.03
C VAL A 40 -5.93 6.88 3.76
N TYR A 41 -6.55 6.08 4.61
CA TYR A 41 -6.71 4.65 4.44
C TYR A 41 -8.17 4.32 4.19
N VAL A 42 -8.46 3.48 3.20
CA VAL A 42 -9.82 3.12 2.80
C VAL A 42 -9.97 1.61 2.75
N ALA A 43 -10.97 1.07 3.46
CA ALA A 43 -11.39 -0.32 3.35
C ALA A 43 -12.32 -0.47 2.15
N ASP A 44 -11.78 -0.96 1.04
CA ASP A 44 -12.42 -1.05 -0.27
C ASP A 44 -13.07 -2.43 -0.44
N ARG A 45 -14.24 -2.61 0.19
CA ARG A 45 -14.85 -3.91 0.50
C ARG A 45 -15.03 -4.81 -0.72
N TRP A 46 -15.60 -4.31 -1.82
CA TRP A 46 -15.88 -5.18 -2.98
C TRP A 46 -14.65 -5.47 -3.82
N ASN A 47 -13.53 -4.83 -3.51
CA ASN A 47 -12.22 -5.16 -4.08
C ASN A 47 -11.36 -5.97 -3.09
N ASP A 48 -11.93 -6.37 -1.94
CA ASP A 48 -11.28 -7.12 -0.86
C ASP A 48 -9.92 -6.54 -0.45
N ARG A 49 -9.78 -5.21 -0.44
CA ARG A 49 -8.49 -4.54 -0.24
C ARG A 49 -8.56 -3.36 0.72
N ILE A 50 -7.41 -3.00 1.27
CA ILE A 50 -7.16 -1.74 1.97
C ILE A 50 -6.24 -0.90 1.08
N MET A 51 -6.67 0.33 0.81
CA MET A 51 -5.95 1.29 0.01
C MET A 51 -5.37 2.41 0.88
N ARG A 52 -4.19 2.91 0.53
CA ARG A 52 -3.50 4.04 1.17
C ARG A 52 -3.33 5.19 0.18
N TRP A 53 -3.64 6.41 0.59
CA TRP A 53 -3.34 7.66 -0.12
C TRP A 53 -2.55 8.60 0.80
N PRO A 54 -1.24 8.73 0.60
CA PRO A 54 -0.46 9.79 1.24
C PRO A 54 -1.05 11.17 0.94
N LYS A 55 -0.81 12.13 1.83
CA LYS A 55 -1.26 13.51 1.64
C LYS A 55 -0.76 14.06 0.30
N GLY A 56 -1.70 14.48 -0.56
CA GLY A 56 -1.39 15.02 -1.89
C GLY A 56 -1.20 13.98 -3.00
N ALA A 57 -1.32 12.68 -2.70
CA ALA A 57 -1.26 11.64 -3.72
C ALA A 57 -2.45 11.71 -4.68
N THR A 58 -2.19 11.60 -5.98
CA THR A 58 -3.22 11.59 -7.03
C THR A 58 -3.81 10.20 -7.27
N GLN A 59 -3.15 9.15 -6.78
CA GLN A 59 -3.59 7.76 -6.82
C GLN A 59 -3.18 7.04 -5.54
N GLY A 60 -3.89 5.96 -5.21
CA GLY A 60 -3.62 5.17 -4.01
C GLY A 60 -2.68 4.02 -4.30
N SER A 61 -2.27 3.35 -3.24
CA SER A 61 -1.59 2.05 -3.31
C SER A 61 -2.37 1.03 -2.50
N VAL A 62 -2.44 -0.21 -3.00
CA VAL A 62 -2.98 -1.31 -2.21
C VAL A 62 -1.96 -1.67 -1.15
N ILE A 63 -2.37 -1.71 0.12
CA ILE A 63 -1.50 -2.09 1.22
C ILE A 63 -1.83 -3.47 1.80
N VAL A 64 -3.07 -3.94 1.63
CA VAL A 64 -3.54 -5.27 2.06
C VAL A 64 -4.64 -5.72 1.08
N GLY A 65 -4.67 -7.00 0.72
CA GLY A 65 -5.80 -7.62 -0.01
C GLY A 65 -5.95 -7.26 -1.50
N GLY A 66 -7.02 -7.76 -2.13
CA GLY A 66 -7.34 -7.63 -3.56
C GLY A 66 -6.28 -8.20 -4.51
N ASN A 67 -6.20 -7.65 -5.73
CA ASN A 67 -5.07 -7.84 -6.66
C ASN A 67 -3.86 -6.95 -6.30
N GLY A 68 -3.83 -6.39 -5.09
CA GLY A 68 -2.71 -5.58 -4.61
C GLY A 68 -1.43 -6.39 -4.66
N LYS A 69 -0.33 -5.76 -5.09
CA LYS A 69 1.00 -6.38 -4.93
C LYS A 69 1.13 -6.70 -3.44
N PRO A 70 1.24 -7.98 -3.04
CA PRO A 70 1.34 -8.32 -1.64
C PRO A 70 2.51 -7.55 -1.04
N LEU A 71 2.26 -7.00 0.15
CA LEU A 71 3.25 -6.33 0.94
C LEU A 71 3.64 -7.27 2.07
N LEU A 72 4.94 -7.48 2.22
CA LEU A 72 5.48 -8.14 3.38
C LEU A 72 5.96 -7.05 4.34
N VAL A 73 5.45 -7.06 5.56
CA VAL A 73 5.91 -6.16 6.62
C VAL A 73 6.74 -6.98 7.59
N MET A 74 8.02 -6.63 7.75
CA MET A 74 8.95 -7.28 8.68
C MET A 74 9.84 -6.21 9.31
N ASP A 75 10.03 -6.28 10.62
CA ASP A 75 10.91 -5.37 11.37
C ASP A 75 10.69 -3.88 11.07
N ASN A 76 9.43 -3.46 10.94
CA ASN A 76 9.00 -2.11 10.54
C ASN A 76 9.37 -1.67 9.11
N PHE A 77 9.81 -2.60 8.24
CA PHE A 77 10.04 -2.35 6.82
C PHE A 77 8.91 -2.93 5.97
N VAL A 78 8.57 -2.23 4.89
CA VAL A 78 7.57 -2.65 3.90
C VAL A 78 8.26 -3.11 2.63
N PHE A 79 8.03 -4.35 2.22
CA PHE A 79 8.58 -4.91 0.98
C PHE A 79 7.46 -5.16 -0.03
N LYS A 80 7.67 -4.70 -1.27
CA LYS A 80 6.74 -4.90 -2.37
C LYS A 80 7.01 -6.20 -3.10
N LEU A 81 5.96 -6.92 -3.46
CA LEU A 81 6.06 -8.03 -4.41
C LEU A 81 6.74 -7.55 -5.70
N ASN A 82 7.85 -8.20 -6.01
CA ASN A 82 8.66 -8.02 -7.20
C ASN A 82 8.36 -9.12 -8.25
N LYS A 83 8.25 -10.38 -7.81
CA LYS A 83 8.09 -11.54 -8.70
C LYS A 83 7.37 -12.69 -7.99
N THR A 84 6.55 -13.44 -8.73
CA THR A 84 5.96 -14.71 -8.26
C THR A 84 6.37 -15.84 -9.20
N THR A 85 6.66 -17.01 -8.64
CA THR A 85 6.81 -18.28 -9.36
C THR A 85 5.77 -19.27 -8.84
N ASN A 86 5.71 -20.47 -9.45
CA ASN A 86 4.78 -21.52 -9.02
C ASN A 86 5.01 -21.99 -7.57
N THR A 87 6.14 -21.65 -6.97
CA THR A 87 6.53 -22.13 -5.62
C THR A 87 6.87 -21.01 -4.65
N LYS A 88 7.10 -19.77 -5.12
CA LYS A 88 7.68 -18.69 -4.29
C LYS A 88 7.14 -17.32 -4.68
N LYS A 89 7.09 -16.41 -3.72
CA LYS A 89 6.91 -14.96 -3.95
C LYS A 89 8.18 -14.24 -3.53
N TYR A 90 8.57 -13.21 -4.28
CA TYR A 90 9.79 -12.45 -4.09
C TYR A 90 9.42 -10.99 -3.83
N TYR A 91 9.91 -10.44 -2.73
CA TYR A 91 9.65 -9.09 -2.26
C TYR A 91 10.94 -8.28 -2.25
N ARG A 92 10.85 -6.98 -2.51
CA ARG A 92 11.97 -6.02 -2.48
C ARG A 92 11.57 -4.76 -1.75
N SER A 93 12.55 -4.08 -1.16
CA SER A 93 12.32 -2.74 -0.60
C SER A 93 12.03 -1.74 -1.72
N GLU A 94 11.24 -0.71 -1.39
CA GLU A 94 11.03 0.45 -2.24
C GLU A 94 12.18 1.46 -2.13
N ASN A 95 12.97 1.36 -1.07
CA ASN A 95 14.13 2.21 -0.87
C ASN A 95 15.21 1.85 -1.90
N PRO A 96 15.65 2.78 -2.77
CA PRO A 96 16.70 2.49 -3.74
C PRO A 96 18.07 2.22 -3.10
N GLN A 97 18.27 2.58 -1.82
CA GLN A 97 19.48 2.27 -1.05
C GLN A 97 19.41 0.90 -0.35
N CYS A 98 18.25 0.25 -0.33
CA CYS A 98 18.06 -1.06 0.28
C CYS A 98 18.21 -2.16 -0.76
N THR A 99 19.24 -3.00 -0.61
CA THR A 99 19.42 -4.17 -1.47
C THR A 99 18.64 -5.39 -0.97
N MET A 100 17.97 -5.30 0.18
CA MET A 100 17.32 -6.45 0.78
C MET A 100 16.10 -6.91 0.00
N THR A 101 16.06 -8.22 -0.18
CA THR A 101 14.98 -8.98 -0.79
C THR A 101 14.55 -10.10 0.16
N LEU A 102 13.26 -10.42 0.16
CA LEU A 102 12.70 -11.52 0.94
C LEU A 102 11.93 -12.42 0.03
N HIS A 103 11.97 -13.72 0.28
CA HIS A 103 11.17 -14.68 -0.46
C HIS A 103 10.30 -15.47 0.51
N THR A 104 9.03 -15.65 0.14
CA THR A 104 8.09 -16.52 0.84
C THR A 104 7.76 -17.73 -0.03
N ASP A 105 7.17 -18.76 0.56
CA ASP A 105 6.43 -19.76 -0.21
C ASP A 105 5.10 -19.18 -0.75
N ILE A 106 4.30 -20.01 -1.42
CA ILE A 106 3.02 -19.58 -1.99
C ILE A 106 1.97 -19.23 -0.92
N ASN A 107 2.13 -19.76 0.30
CA ASN A 107 1.27 -19.56 1.46
C ASN A 107 1.75 -18.42 2.37
N ASP A 108 2.66 -17.56 1.87
CA ASP A 108 3.20 -16.40 2.58
C ASP A 108 4.05 -16.73 3.83
N VAL A 109 4.57 -17.95 3.93
CA VAL A 109 5.57 -18.31 4.94
C VAL A 109 6.94 -17.80 4.48
N LEU A 110 7.62 -17.02 5.31
CA LEU A 110 8.98 -16.57 5.01
C LEU A 110 9.93 -17.78 4.90
N ILE A 111 10.62 -17.90 3.76
CA ILE A 111 11.57 -18.98 3.49
C ILE A 111 13.00 -18.48 3.29
N GLY A 112 13.24 -17.17 3.27
CA GLY A 112 14.59 -16.61 3.29
C GLY A 112 14.66 -15.12 2.97
N THR A 113 15.80 -14.53 3.34
CA THR A 113 16.17 -13.14 3.06
C THR A 113 17.51 -13.12 2.30
N LYS A 114 17.74 -12.09 1.48
CA LYS A 114 18.99 -11.89 0.73
C LYS A 114 19.28 -10.40 0.58
N GLY A 115 20.50 -9.98 0.90
CA GLY A 115 20.96 -8.58 0.83
C GLY A 115 21.35 -8.06 2.21
N ASP A 116 21.95 -6.87 2.24
CA ASP A 116 22.30 -6.17 3.47
C ASP A 116 21.28 -5.07 3.81
N HIS A 117 21.02 -4.90 5.11
CA HIS A 117 20.22 -3.82 5.67
C HIS A 117 21.12 -2.69 6.20
N SER A 118 22.07 -2.28 5.38
CA SER A 118 23.09 -1.28 5.72
C SER A 118 22.62 0.16 5.47
N HIS A 119 21.36 0.47 5.80
CA HIS A 119 20.85 1.84 5.78
C HIS A 119 19.95 2.10 7.00
N PRO A 120 19.87 3.35 7.49
CA PRO A 120 18.98 3.70 8.59
C PRO A 120 17.50 3.42 8.24
N PRO A 121 16.65 3.09 9.23
CA PRO A 121 15.23 2.87 9.01
C PRO A 121 14.58 4.10 8.35
N GLU A 122 13.61 3.86 7.46
CA GLU A 122 12.90 4.96 6.79
C GLU A 122 12.16 5.82 7.82
N PRO A 123 12.18 7.17 7.71
CA PRO A 123 11.38 8.02 8.57
C PRO A 123 9.90 7.76 8.31
N GLU A 124 9.14 7.64 9.41
CA GLU A 124 7.69 7.40 9.46
C GLU A 124 6.87 8.34 8.56
#